data_AF-A0A9X3N0K4-F1
#
_entry.id   AF-A0A9X3N0K4-F1
#
_cell.length_a   1.000
_cell.length_b   1.000
_cell.length_c   1.000
_cell.angle_alpha   90.00
_cell.angle_beta   90.00
_cell.angle_gamma   90.00
#
_symmetry.space_group_name_H-M   'P 1'
#
loop_
_entity.id
_entity.type
_entity.pdbx_description
1 polymer ?
#
loop_
_entity_poly.entity_id
_entity_poly.type
_entity_poly.pdbx_seq_one_letter_code
_entity_poly.pdbx_strand_id
1 'polypeptide(L)'
;MDRSAAERLVRKDLDGTTGIGKPISSRARMSQRTVEAYLKAGVRPRWMERISEIDHSIAAQKRRLARSHRALSEECGEDRALFAERWTGFAQRCRFEELNELITQHNDWYPIERDLPMDLRTRDYVLINGRSYRRQLLSPQWVLEQFPAE
;
A
#
# COMPACT_ATOMS: atom_id res chain seq x y z
N MET A 1 -38.34 23.01 16.09
CA MET A 1 -37.13 22.16 15.97
C MET A 1 -36.07 22.96 15.25
N ASP A 2 -34.98 23.27 15.94
CA ASP A 2 -33.93 24.14 15.44
C ASP A 2 -33.12 23.43 14.34
N ARG A 3 -32.98 24.07 13.17
CA ARG A 3 -32.39 23.45 11.98
C ARG A 3 -30.87 23.61 12.00
N SER A 4 -30.16 22.50 11.82
CA SER A 4 -28.70 22.44 11.88
C SER A 4 -28.06 23.41 10.87
N ALA A 5 -26.90 23.99 11.25
CA ALA A 5 -26.12 24.87 10.38
C ALA A 5 -25.76 24.20 9.03
N ALA A 6 -25.61 22.87 9.02
CA ALA A 6 -25.36 22.09 7.82
C ALA A 6 -26.52 22.14 6.81
N GLU A 7 -27.77 22.06 7.26
CA GLU A 7 -28.95 22.15 6.38
C GLU A 7 -29.09 23.53 5.73
N ARG A 8 -28.74 24.59 6.46
CA ARG A 8 -28.75 25.96 5.91
C ARG A 8 -27.70 26.16 4.83
N LEU A 9 -26.53 25.52 4.98
CA LEU A 9 -25.44 25.63 4.01
C LEU A 9 -25.78 24.89 2.71
N VAL A 10 -26.31 23.67 2.81
CA VAL A 10 -26.70 22.85 1.65
C VAL A 10 -27.81 23.51 0.85
N ARG A 11 -28.82 24.08 1.51
CA ARG A 11 -29.93 24.76 0.80
C ARG A 11 -29.47 25.99 0.02
N LYS A 12 -28.53 26.78 0.57
CA LYS A 12 -27.98 27.95 -0.11
C LYS A 12 -27.24 27.59 -1.40
N ASP A 13 -26.63 26.40 -1.45
CA ASP A 13 -25.91 25.88 -2.62
C ASP A 13 -26.87 25.32 -3.69
N LEU A 14 -28.00 24.73 -3.25
CA LEU A 14 -29.04 24.20 -4.13
C LEU A 14 -29.88 25.31 -4.79
N ASP A 15 -30.19 26.38 -4.05
CA ASP A 15 -31.00 27.51 -4.56
C ASP A 15 -30.24 28.38 -5.59
N GLY A 16 -28.90 28.27 -5.66
CA GLY A 16 -28.04 29.04 -6.58
C GLY A 16 -27.64 28.32 -7.86
N THR A 17 -28.02 27.05 -8.04
CA THR A 17 -27.55 26.22 -9.15
C THR A 17 -28.68 26.00 -10.16
N THR A 18 -28.71 26.80 -11.22
CA THR A 18 -29.62 26.65 -12.37
C THR A 18 -29.29 25.42 -13.21
N GLY A 19 -29.34 24.21 -12.63
CA GLY A 19 -29.36 22.90 -13.33
C GLY A 19 -28.20 22.55 -14.27
N ILE A 20 -27.27 23.47 -14.52
CA ILE A 20 -26.14 23.33 -15.44
C ILE A 20 -24.89 23.52 -14.58
N GLY A 21 -24.29 22.40 -14.19
CA GLY A 21 -23.02 22.42 -13.47
C GLY A 21 -21.98 23.21 -14.25
N LYS A 22 -21.21 24.06 -13.55
CA LYS A 22 -20.06 24.74 -14.18
C LYS A 22 -19.12 23.67 -14.77
N PRO A 23 -18.64 23.84 -16.01
CA PRO A 23 -17.70 22.90 -16.61
C PRO A 23 -16.47 22.78 -15.70
N ILE A 24 -16.10 21.55 -15.36
CA ILE A 24 -14.93 21.29 -14.52
C ILE A 24 -13.71 21.89 -15.22
N SER A 25 -13.07 22.84 -14.54
CA SER A 25 -11.90 23.53 -15.08
C SER A 25 -10.81 22.51 -15.44
N SER A 26 -10.02 22.79 -16.47
CA SER A 26 -8.91 21.91 -16.88
C SER A 26 -7.99 21.59 -15.70
N ARG A 27 -7.69 22.59 -14.86
CA ARG A 27 -6.89 22.43 -13.63
C ARG A 27 -7.56 21.51 -12.60
N ALA A 28 -8.87 21.59 -12.41
CA ALA A 28 -9.60 20.70 -11.49
C ALA A 28 -9.69 19.26 -12.00
N ARG A 29 -9.65 19.05 -13.33
CA ARG A 29 -9.49 17.71 -13.93
C ARG A 29 -8.07 17.14 -13.75
N MET A 30 -7.06 18.01 -13.68
CA MET A 30 -5.66 17.58 -13.54
C MET A 30 -5.16 17.50 -12.09
N SER A 31 -5.88 18.09 -11.13
CA SER A 31 -5.47 18.04 -9.73
C SER A 31 -5.84 16.70 -9.10
N GLN A 32 -4.84 15.93 -8.70
CA GLN A 32 -5.01 14.73 -7.89
C GLN A 32 -5.83 15.04 -6.63
N ARG A 33 -6.82 14.20 -6.33
CA ARG A 33 -7.56 14.32 -5.06
C ARG A 33 -6.59 14.18 -3.90
N THR A 34 -6.60 15.14 -2.98
CA THR A 34 -5.75 15.06 -1.79
C THR A 34 -6.26 13.97 -0.84
N VAL A 35 -5.40 13.50 0.07
CA VAL A 35 -5.78 12.47 1.05
C VAL A 35 -6.92 12.98 1.94
N GLU A 36 -6.88 14.26 2.30
CA GLU A 36 -7.87 14.97 3.10
C GLU A 36 -9.26 14.95 2.44
N ALA A 37 -9.32 14.98 1.10
CA ALA A 37 -10.59 14.91 0.37
C ALA A 37 -11.30 13.55 0.55
N TYR A 38 -10.55 12.45 0.64
CA TYR A 38 -11.10 11.13 0.91
C TYR A 38 -11.55 10.99 2.36
N LEU A 39 -10.72 11.46 3.30
CA LEU A 39 -11.04 11.41 4.73
C LEU A 39 -12.29 12.22 5.06
N LYS A 40 -12.47 13.40 4.44
CA LYS A 40 -13.65 14.25 4.61
C LYS A 40 -14.95 13.60 4.08
N ALA A 41 -14.84 12.71 3.10
CA ALA A 41 -15.98 11.97 2.55
C ALA A 41 -16.41 10.77 3.41
N GLY A 42 -15.66 10.44 4.47
CA GLY A 42 -16.00 9.35 5.41
C GLY A 42 -15.82 7.93 4.85
N VAL A 43 -15.32 7.79 3.63
CA VAL A 43 -15.07 6.49 2.98
C VAL A 43 -13.58 6.34 2.74
N ARG A 44 -12.98 5.30 3.35
CA ARG A 44 -11.59 4.94 3.08
C ARG A 44 -11.52 4.25 1.70
N PRO A 45 -10.67 4.72 0.77
CA PRO A 45 -10.46 4.04 -0.50
C PRO A 45 -9.86 2.64 -0.31
N ARG A 46 -10.21 1.70 -1.18
CA ARG A 46 -9.69 0.31 -1.15
C ARG A 46 -8.17 0.24 -1.19
N TRP A 47 -7.50 1.10 -1.97
CA TRP A 47 -6.04 1.14 -1.98
C TRP A 47 -5.42 1.43 -0.61
N MET A 48 -6.05 2.28 0.21
CA MET A 48 -5.54 2.60 1.56
C MET A 48 -5.68 1.43 2.51
N GLU A 49 -6.80 0.70 2.42
CA GLU A 49 -7.02 -0.54 3.16
C GLU A 49 -5.98 -1.58 2.77
N ARG A 50 -5.80 -1.81 1.47
CA ARG A 50 -4.85 -2.78 0.93
C ARG A 50 -3.41 -2.48 1.34
N ILE A 51 -2.97 -1.22 1.26
CA ILE A 51 -1.65 -0.80 1.77
C ILE A 51 -1.53 -1.14 3.26
N SER A 52 -2.55 -0.83 4.05
CA SER A 52 -2.53 -1.14 5.48
C SER A 52 -2.42 -2.65 5.70
N GLU A 53 -3.21 -3.48 5.02
CA GLU A 53 -3.16 -4.94 5.12
C GLU A 53 -1.78 -5.50 4.74
N ILE A 54 -1.17 -5.00 3.67
CA ILE A 54 0.18 -5.36 3.24
C ILE A 54 1.19 -5.02 4.33
N ASP A 55 1.17 -3.79 4.87
CA ASP A 55 2.13 -3.34 5.87
C ASP A 55 2.00 -4.14 7.19
N HIS A 56 0.78 -4.42 7.63
CA HIS A 56 0.54 -5.28 8.81
C HIS A 56 1.03 -6.71 8.57
N SER A 57 0.79 -7.26 7.38
CA SER A 57 1.21 -8.62 7.02
C SER A 57 2.73 -8.74 6.94
N ILE A 58 3.42 -7.75 6.33
CA ILE A 58 4.88 -7.68 6.32
C ILE A 58 5.43 -7.60 7.75
N ALA A 59 4.85 -6.74 8.60
CA ALA A 59 5.28 -6.62 9.99
C ALA A 59 5.07 -7.92 10.78
N ALA A 60 3.98 -8.65 10.53
CA ALA A 60 3.75 -9.97 11.12
C ALA A 60 4.79 -10.99 10.67
N GLN A 61 5.11 -11.04 9.37
CA GLN A 61 6.15 -11.92 8.83
C GLN A 61 7.52 -11.61 9.42
N LYS A 62 7.93 -10.33 9.46
CA LYS A 62 9.20 -9.93 10.08
C LYS A 62 9.31 -10.37 11.54
N ARG A 63 8.24 -10.20 12.33
CA ARG A 63 8.22 -10.66 13.73
C ARG A 63 8.33 -12.18 13.84
N ARG A 64 7.67 -12.94 12.95
CA ARG A 64 7.78 -14.40 12.89
C ARG A 64 9.21 -14.84 12.56
N LEU A 65 9.79 -14.26 11.50
CA LEU A 65 11.15 -14.55 11.06
C LEU A 65 12.19 -14.20 12.13
N ALA A 66 12.07 -13.06 12.81
CA ALA A 66 12.97 -12.68 13.90
C ALA A 66 12.97 -13.65 15.08
N ARG A 67 11.83 -14.31 15.35
CA ARG A 67 11.76 -15.36 16.37
C ARG A 67 12.43 -16.64 15.89
N SER A 68 12.13 -17.07 14.67
CA SER A 68 12.73 -18.28 14.09
C SER A 68 14.24 -18.16 13.89
N HIS A 69 14.72 -17.00 13.46
CA HIS A 69 16.14 -16.71 13.27
C HIS A 69 16.91 -16.81 14.59
N ARG A 70 16.40 -16.16 15.66
CA ARG A 70 17.01 -16.25 17.00
C ARG A 70 17.00 -17.67 17.55
N ALA A 71 15.87 -18.36 17.50
CA ALA A 71 15.77 -19.73 17.98
C ALA A 71 16.76 -20.66 17.25
N LEU A 72 16.85 -20.56 15.93
CA LEU A 72 17.78 -21.37 15.14
C LEU A 72 19.25 -21.01 15.43
N SER A 73 19.54 -19.73 15.66
CA SER A 73 20.89 -19.29 16.05
C SER A 73 21.28 -19.84 17.42
N GLU A 74 20.36 -19.85 18.38
CA GLU A 74 20.58 -20.43 19.71
C GLU A 74 20.76 -21.96 19.63
N GLU A 75 19.99 -22.65 18.79
CA GLU A 75 20.11 -24.09 18.56
C GLU A 75 21.44 -24.51 17.91
N CYS A 76 21.99 -23.68 17.01
CA CYS A 76 23.25 -23.99 16.32
C CYS A 76 24.49 -23.57 17.12
N GLY A 77 24.35 -22.67 18.11
CA GLY A 77 25.46 -22.21 18.94
C GLY A 77 26.56 -21.55 18.13
N GLU A 78 27.81 -21.99 18.32
CA GLU A 78 28.99 -21.44 17.62
C GLU A 78 29.16 -21.97 16.18
N ASP A 79 28.38 -22.97 15.76
CA ASP A 79 28.45 -23.51 14.40
C ASP A 79 27.72 -22.61 13.39
N ARG A 80 28.44 -21.57 12.95
CA ARG A 80 27.97 -20.61 11.95
C ARG A 80 27.64 -21.26 10.61
N ALA A 81 28.37 -22.29 10.20
CA ALA A 81 28.14 -22.95 8.92
C ALA A 81 26.81 -23.73 8.93
N LEU A 82 26.56 -24.47 10.02
CA LEU A 82 25.31 -25.18 10.23
C LEU A 82 24.12 -24.23 10.32
N PHE A 83 24.29 -23.10 11.02
CA PHE A 83 23.27 -22.06 11.07
C PHE A 83 22.95 -21.51 9.68
N ALA A 84 23.97 -21.16 8.90
CA ALA A 84 23.81 -20.59 7.57
C ALA A 84 23.06 -21.54 6.62
N GLU A 85 23.44 -22.83 6.63
CA GLU A 85 22.79 -23.88 5.85
C GLU A 85 21.31 -24.02 6.24
N ARG A 86 21.03 -24.20 7.54
CA ARG A 86 19.67 -24.40 8.04
C ARG A 86 18.78 -23.19 7.82
N TRP A 87 19.30 -21.98 8.02
CA TRP A 87 18.55 -20.75 7.81
C TRP A 87 18.24 -20.52 6.33
N THR A 88 19.21 -20.79 5.44
CA THR A 88 18.99 -20.73 3.99
C THR A 88 17.91 -21.73 3.57
N GLY A 89 17.96 -22.97 4.07
CA GLY A 89 16.92 -23.96 3.84
C GLY A 89 15.55 -23.52 4.39
N PHE A 90 15.51 -22.87 5.55
CA PHE A 90 14.28 -22.30 6.11
C PHE A 90 13.71 -21.18 5.24
N ALA A 91 14.55 -20.27 4.75
CA ALA A 91 14.15 -19.18 3.86
C ALA A 91 13.53 -19.72 2.56
N GLN A 92 14.10 -20.78 1.97
CA GLN A 92 13.56 -21.43 0.76
C GLN A 92 12.17 -22.05 0.95
N ARG A 93 11.85 -22.48 2.18
CA ARG A 93 10.53 -23.03 2.53
C ARG A 93 9.51 -21.97 2.91
N CYS A 94 9.90 -20.70 3.04
CA CYS A 94 8.95 -19.63 3.30
C CYS A 94 8.03 -19.43 2.09
N ARG A 95 6.77 -19.18 2.41
CA ARG A 95 5.63 -19.11 1.49
C ARG A 95 4.94 -17.77 1.73
N PHE A 96 4.73 -17.01 0.66
CA PHE A 96 4.23 -15.63 0.69
C PHE A 96 3.09 -15.41 -0.31
N GLU A 97 2.44 -16.47 -0.77
CA GLU A 97 1.47 -16.46 -1.86
C GLU A 97 0.35 -15.46 -1.61
N GLU A 98 -0.33 -15.53 -0.46
CA GLU A 98 -1.43 -14.62 -0.10
C GLU A 98 -0.98 -13.15 -0.03
N LEU A 99 0.20 -12.90 0.56
CA LEU A 99 0.75 -11.55 0.67
C LEU A 99 1.21 -11.02 -0.69
N ASN A 100 1.79 -11.87 -1.52
CA ASN A 100 2.19 -11.54 -2.88
C ASN A 100 0.98 -11.29 -3.78
N GLU A 101 -0.14 -11.99 -3.54
CA GLU A 101 -1.41 -11.71 -4.21
C GLU A 101 -1.92 -10.31 -3.84
N LEU A 102 -1.92 -9.95 -2.55
CA LEU A 102 -2.28 -8.60 -2.10
C LEU A 102 -1.36 -7.52 -2.71
N ILE A 103 -0.05 -7.79 -2.77
CA ILE A 103 0.92 -6.88 -3.41
C ILE A 103 0.65 -6.75 -4.90
N THR A 104 0.32 -7.85 -5.59
CA THR A 104 -0.02 -7.84 -7.02
C THR A 104 -1.28 -7.02 -7.26
N GLN A 105 -2.34 -7.28 -6.50
CA GLN A 105 -3.59 -6.50 -6.56
C GLN A 105 -3.32 -5.01 -6.27
N HIS A 106 -2.43 -4.67 -5.33
CA HIS A 106 -2.02 -3.29 -5.11
C HIS A 106 -1.32 -2.71 -6.35
N ASN A 107 -0.35 -3.41 -6.91
CA ASN A 107 0.41 -2.93 -8.07
C ASN A 107 -0.46 -2.72 -9.31
N ASP A 108 -1.51 -3.53 -9.48
CA ASP A 108 -2.42 -3.44 -10.61
C ASP A 108 -3.47 -2.33 -10.42
N TRP A 109 -4.09 -2.28 -9.24
CA TRP A 109 -5.24 -1.41 -9.00
C TRP A 109 -4.88 -0.04 -8.44
N TYR A 110 -3.76 0.12 -7.71
CA TYR A 110 -3.36 1.39 -7.11
C TYR A 110 -3.40 2.58 -8.07
N PRO A 111 -2.80 2.52 -9.29
CA PRO A 111 -2.78 3.68 -10.17
C PRO A 111 -4.19 4.07 -10.63
N ILE A 112 -5.08 3.08 -10.82
CA ILE A 112 -6.46 3.30 -11.24
C ILE A 112 -7.29 3.87 -10.07
N GLU A 113 -7.20 3.24 -8.90
CA GLU A 113 -7.94 3.65 -7.69
C GLU A 113 -7.48 5.02 -7.15
N ARG A 114 -6.23 5.39 -7.43
CA ARG A 114 -5.67 6.70 -7.07
C ARG A 114 -5.88 7.75 -8.16
N ASP A 115 -6.35 7.34 -9.34
CA ASP A 115 -6.52 8.18 -10.54
C ASP A 115 -5.19 8.81 -11.02
N LEU A 116 -4.12 8.02 -11.04
CA LEU A 116 -2.79 8.50 -11.43
C LEU A 116 -2.74 8.87 -12.92
N PRO A 117 -2.09 9.99 -13.27
CA PRO A 117 -1.80 10.32 -14.65
C PRO A 117 -0.92 9.24 -15.30
N MET A 118 -1.18 8.94 -16.57
CA MET A 118 -0.32 8.11 -17.40
C MET A 118 0.66 8.99 -18.17
N ASP A 119 1.95 8.64 -18.15
CA ASP A 119 2.95 9.20 -19.05
C ASP A 119 2.89 8.45 -20.38
N LEU A 120 2.43 9.13 -21.43
CA LEU A 120 2.27 8.55 -22.77
C LEU A 120 3.59 8.13 -23.42
N ARG A 121 4.72 8.75 -23.02
CA ARG A 121 6.04 8.43 -23.57
C ARG A 121 6.56 7.12 -23.02
N THR A 122 6.38 6.88 -21.72
CA THR A 122 6.79 5.64 -21.06
C THR A 122 5.72 4.56 -21.12
N ARG A 123 4.48 4.93 -21.45
CA ARG A 123 3.28 4.07 -21.41
C ARG A 123 3.06 3.47 -20.02
N ASP A 124 3.42 4.23 -18.98
CA ASP A 124 3.30 3.82 -17.59
C ASP A 124 2.73 4.98 -16.75
N TYR A 125 2.23 4.68 -15.55
CA TYR A 125 1.75 5.68 -14.63
C TYR A 125 2.89 6.50 -14.02
N VAL A 126 2.60 7.76 -13.68
CA VAL A 126 3.58 8.67 -13.07
C VAL A 126 4.05 8.16 -11.71
N LEU A 127 5.29 8.51 -11.36
CA LEU A 127 5.88 8.24 -10.06
C LEU A 127 5.20 9.04 -8.96
N ILE A 128 5.15 8.47 -7.76
CA ILE A 128 4.70 9.16 -6.54
C ILE A 128 5.91 9.67 -5.80
N ASN A 129 6.03 11.00 -5.67
CA ASN A 129 7.18 11.65 -5.02
C ASN A 129 8.54 11.15 -5.57
N GLY A 130 8.61 10.96 -6.90
CA GLY A 130 9.82 10.45 -7.58
C GLY A 130 10.11 8.96 -7.39
N ARG A 131 9.18 8.20 -6.79
CA ARG A 131 9.33 6.75 -6.55
C ARG A 131 8.22 5.97 -7.22
N SER A 132 8.54 4.74 -7.63
CA SER A 132 7.53 3.80 -8.11
C SER A 132 6.52 3.51 -7.00
N TYR A 133 5.24 3.47 -7.34
CA TYR A 133 4.18 3.05 -6.42
C TYR A 133 4.13 1.53 -6.24
N ARG A 134 4.82 0.78 -7.11
CA ARG A 134 4.83 -0.68 -7.10
C ARG A 134 5.64 -1.18 -5.91
N ARG A 135 5.07 -2.12 -5.18
CA ARG A 135 5.73 -2.86 -4.10
C ARG A 135 6.35 -4.14 -4.65
N GLN A 136 7.52 -4.49 -4.12
CA GLN A 136 8.24 -5.70 -4.53
C GLN A 136 7.56 -6.94 -3.94
N LEU A 137 7.47 -8.01 -4.74
CA LEU A 137 7.03 -9.32 -4.28
C LEU A 137 8.07 -9.93 -3.33
N LEU A 138 7.59 -10.63 -2.32
CA LEU A 138 8.43 -11.29 -1.33
C LEU A 138 8.89 -12.65 -1.83
N SER A 139 10.16 -12.95 -1.58
CA SER A 139 10.84 -14.18 -2.02
C SER A 139 11.68 -14.75 -0.88
N PRO A 140 12.24 -15.96 -1.03
CA PRO A 140 13.24 -16.47 -0.10
C PRO A 140 14.43 -15.52 0.06
N GLN A 141 14.85 -14.84 -1.02
CA GLN A 141 15.91 -13.85 -0.97
C GLN A 141 15.56 -12.68 -0.04
N TRP A 142 14.30 -12.22 -0.05
CA TRP A 142 13.86 -11.19 0.87
C TRP A 142 14.06 -11.60 2.34
N VAL A 143 13.85 -12.88 2.69
CA VAL A 143 14.10 -13.37 4.05
C VAL A 143 15.57 -13.20 4.43
N LEU A 144 16.49 -13.58 3.53
CA LEU A 144 17.93 -13.50 3.73
C LEU A 144 18.45 -12.06 3.76
N GLU A 145 17.82 -11.15 3.02
CA GLU A 145 18.11 -9.71 3.07
C GLU A 145 17.67 -9.08 4.40
N GLN A 146 16.53 -9.50 4.94
CA GLN A 146 16.04 -8.98 6.23
C GLN A 146 16.78 -9.60 7.43
N PHE A 147 17.16 -10.88 7.31
CA PHE A 147 17.82 -11.66 8.34
C PHE A 147 18.94 -12.49 7.72
N PRO A 148 20.17 -11.95 7.69
CA PRO A 148 21.33 -12.62 7.11
C PRO A 148 21.66 -13.95 7.79
N ALA A 149 22.30 -14.83 7.03
CA ALA A 149 22.71 -16.17 7.46
C ALA A 149 24.12 -16.21 8.09
N GLU A 150 24.66 -15.05 8.47
CA GLU A 150 26.06 -14.87 8.93
C GLU A 150 26.22 -14.84 10.46
#